data_AF-A0A6B3HCC7-F1
#
_entry.id   AF-A0A6B3HCC7-F1
#
_cell.length_a   1.000
_cell.length_b   1.000
_cell.length_c   1.000
_cell.angle_alpha   90.00
_cell.angle_beta   90.00
_cell.angle_gamma   90.00
#
_symmetry.space_group_name_H-M   'P 1'
#
loop_
_entity.id
_entity.type
_entity.pdbx_description
1 polymer ?
#
loop_
_entity_poly.entity_id
_entity_poly.type
_entity_poly.pdbx_seq_one_letter_code
_entity_poly.pdbx_strand_id
1 'polypeptide(L)'
;AAAVAAGLEKSLGASFAGARVSGDKADLTVSTTDATEAALITKAGARAEVVGHSLDRLESVKAALDKAALSKAPKNVPVWYVDVEANRVVVNAASTSAAEAFVKAAGVGGRLVTVARSTEQPRALADIRGGDAYYMNPSGRCSVGFAVTRGTQHGFVTAGHCGRVGTTT
;
A
#
# COMPACT_ATOMS: atom_id res chain seq x y z
N ALA A 1 -7.97 -16.25 -7.69
CA ALA A 1 -8.15 -14.77 -7.67
C ALA A 1 -7.10 -14.05 -8.52
N ALA A 2 -5.82 -14.05 -8.16
CA ALA A 2 -4.79 -13.23 -8.85
C ALA A 2 -4.71 -13.44 -10.38
N ALA A 3 -4.67 -14.69 -10.86
CA ALA A 3 -4.65 -14.96 -12.31
C ALA A 3 -5.91 -14.49 -13.05
N VAL A 4 -7.08 -14.55 -12.40
CA VAL A 4 -8.34 -14.05 -12.95
C VAL A 4 -8.32 -12.54 -13.04
N ALA A 5 -7.84 -11.85 -12.00
CA ALA A 5 -7.70 -10.40 -11.99
C ALA A 5 -6.78 -9.92 -13.13
N ALA A 6 -5.60 -10.53 -13.30
CA ALA A 6 -4.67 -10.18 -14.39
C ALA A 6 -5.25 -10.45 -15.79
N GLY A 7 -6.01 -11.54 -15.95
CA GLY A 7 -6.70 -11.84 -17.20
C GLY A 7 -7.80 -10.82 -17.52
N LEU A 8 -8.55 -10.40 -16.50
CA LEU A 8 -9.59 -9.39 -16.64
C LEU A 8 -8.99 -8.01 -16.92
N GLU A 9 -7.96 -7.58 -16.20
CA GLU A 9 -7.23 -6.34 -16.48
C GLU A 9 -6.84 -6.23 -17.97
N LYS A 10 -6.29 -7.30 -18.53
CA LYS A 10 -5.90 -7.36 -19.94
C LYS A 10 -7.09 -7.36 -20.91
N SER A 11 -8.22 -7.93 -20.51
CA SER A 11 -9.42 -8.06 -21.34
C SER A 11 -10.27 -6.79 -21.34
N LEU A 12 -10.36 -6.11 -20.21
CA LEU A 12 -11.09 -4.85 -20.04
C LEU A 12 -10.24 -3.68 -20.57
N GLY A 13 -8.93 -3.71 -20.36
CA GLY A 13 -8.03 -2.67 -20.84
C GLY A 13 -8.35 -1.32 -20.20
N ALA A 14 -8.60 -0.29 -21.00
CA ALA A 14 -8.77 1.09 -20.53
C ALA A 14 -9.96 1.31 -19.57
N SER A 15 -10.94 0.40 -19.56
CA SER A 15 -12.09 0.42 -18.66
C SER A 15 -11.80 -0.24 -17.31
N PHE A 16 -10.70 -1.00 -17.17
CA PHE A 16 -10.32 -1.63 -15.91
C PHE A 16 -10.12 -0.59 -14.82
N ALA A 17 -10.75 -0.80 -13.66
CA ALA A 17 -10.76 0.14 -12.54
C ALA A 17 -10.23 -0.44 -11.23
N GLY A 18 -9.56 -1.60 -11.29
CA GLY A 18 -8.93 -2.26 -10.15
C GLY A 18 -9.59 -3.57 -9.76
N ALA A 19 -8.91 -4.31 -8.89
CA ALA A 19 -9.39 -5.57 -8.35
C ALA A 19 -9.09 -5.66 -6.85
N ARG A 20 -10.02 -6.21 -6.07
CA ARG A 20 -9.87 -6.42 -4.64
C ARG A 20 -10.33 -7.81 -4.23
N VAL A 21 -9.71 -8.33 -3.18
CA VAL A 21 -10.04 -9.64 -2.60
C VAL A 21 -10.46 -9.42 -1.15
N SER A 22 -11.56 -10.06 -0.73
CA SER A 22 -12.07 -9.93 0.63
C SER A 22 -12.49 -11.28 1.22
N GLY A 23 -12.48 -11.36 2.55
CA GLY A 23 -12.94 -12.52 3.32
C GLY A 23 -12.06 -13.77 3.19
N ASP A 24 -12.37 -14.77 4.02
CA ASP A 24 -11.57 -16.00 4.15
C ASP A 24 -11.61 -16.89 2.89
N LYS A 25 -12.60 -16.68 2.03
CA LYS A 25 -12.79 -17.42 0.76
C LYS A 25 -12.11 -16.75 -0.44
N ALA A 26 -11.43 -15.63 -0.22
CA ALA A 26 -10.82 -14.83 -1.27
C ALA A 26 -11.81 -14.42 -2.37
N ASP A 27 -12.94 -13.83 -1.96
CA ASP A 27 -13.95 -13.31 -2.89
C ASP A 27 -13.36 -12.15 -3.70
N LEU A 28 -13.27 -12.35 -5.03
CA LEU A 28 -12.72 -11.38 -5.97
C LEU A 28 -13.81 -10.43 -6.47
N THR A 29 -13.58 -9.14 -6.32
CA THR A 29 -14.33 -8.07 -6.98
C THR A 29 -13.42 -7.38 -8.00
N VAL A 30 -13.91 -7.18 -9.22
CA VAL A 30 -13.24 -6.41 -10.27
C VAL A 30 -14.11 -5.24 -10.66
N SER A 31 -13.50 -4.06 -10.64
CA SER A 31 -14.15 -2.81 -10.98
C SER A 31 -13.91 -2.46 -12.45
N THR A 32 -14.92 -1.92 -13.12
CA THR A 32 -14.83 -1.39 -14.49
C THR A 32 -15.54 -0.04 -14.59
N THR A 33 -15.14 0.81 -15.54
CA THR A 33 -15.91 2.01 -15.91
C THR A 33 -16.97 1.75 -16.97
N ASP A 34 -17.03 0.54 -17.54
CA ASP A 34 -17.98 0.16 -18.58
C ASP A 34 -18.96 -0.91 -18.07
N ALA A 35 -20.22 -0.53 -17.92
CA ALA A 35 -21.26 -1.42 -17.45
C ALA A 35 -21.53 -2.62 -18.39
N THR A 36 -21.16 -2.50 -19.68
CA THR A 36 -21.36 -3.58 -20.66
C THR A 36 -20.42 -4.77 -20.42
N GLU A 37 -19.35 -4.58 -19.66
CA GLU A 37 -18.34 -5.61 -19.37
C GLU A 37 -18.67 -6.45 -18.13
N ALA A 38 -19.71 -6.10 -17.37
CA ALA A 38 -20.08 -6.79 -16.12
C ALA A 38 -20.34 -8.30 -16.34
N ALA A 39 -20.90 -8.66 -17.50
CA ALA A 39 -21.13 -10.06 -17.87
C ALA A 39 -19.81 -10.85 -18.08
N LEU A 40 -18.78 -10.20 -18.63
CA LEU A 40 -17.47 -10.81 -18.81
C LEU A 40 -16.79 -11.07 -17.47
N ILE A 41 -16.86 -10.10 -16.55
CA ILE A 41 -16.29 -10.20 -15.20
C ILE A 41 -16.96 -11.33 -14.41
N THR A 42 -18.29 -11.38 -14.41
CA THR A 42 -19.06 -12.41 -13.70
C THR A 42 -18.85 -13.81 -14.27
N LYS A 43 -18.74 -13.94 -15.61
CA LYS A 43 -18.39 -15.20 -16.27
C LYS A 43 -17.01 -15.71 -15.87
N ALA A 44 -16.08 -14.82 -15.54
CA ALA A 44 -14.75 -15.16 -15.04
C ALA A 44 -14.74 -15.52 -13.54
N GLY A 45 -15.89 -15.49 -12.85
CA GLY A 45 -16.02 -15.86 -11.45
C GLY A 45 -15.72 -14.73 -10.45
N ALA A 46 -15.68 -13.48 -10.91
CA ALA A 46 -15.52 -12.29 -10.07
C ALA A 46 -16.86 -11.55 -9.91
N ARG A 47 -17.00 -10.79 -8.82
CA ARG A 47 -18.08 -9.81 -8.69
C ARG A 47 -17.73 -8.58 -9.55
N ALA A 48 -18.65 -8.12 -10.37
CA ALA A 48 -18.49 -6.91 -11.17
C ALA A 48 -18.94 -5.68 -10.37
N GLU A 49 -18.14 -4.63 -10.40
CA GLU A 49 -18.45 -3.33 -9.78
C GLU A 49 -18.26 -2.22 -10.82
N VAL A 50 -19.26 -1.39 -11.07
CA VAL A 50 -19.14 -0.28 -12.04
C VAL A 50 -18.81 1.01 -11.30
N VAL A 51 -17.71 1.65 -11.65
CA VAL A 51 -17.17 2.83 -10.96
C VAL A 51 -16.86 3.97 -11.93
N GLY A 52 -16.52 5.15 -11.41
CA GLY A 52 -16.41 6.38 -12.21
C GLY A 52 -15.04 6.61 -12.86
N HIS A 53 -13.99 5.93 -12.40
CA HIS A 53 -12.61 6.19 -12.80
C HIS A 53 -11.84 4.90 -13.06
N SER A 54 -11.14 4.83 -14.20
CA SER A 54 -10.27 3.70 -14.51
C SER A 54 -9.01 3.73 -13.64
N LEU A 55 -8.33 2.58 -13.54
CA LEU A 55 -7.11 2.43 -12.77
C LEU A 55 -6.02 3.33 -13.34
N ASP A 56 -5.79 3.32 -14.66
CA ASP A 56 -4.84 4.19 -15.36
C ASP A 56 -5.03 5.67 -15.00
N ARG A 57 -6.29 6.11 -14.89
CA ARG A 57 -6.60 7.49 -14.52
C ARG A 57 -6.16 7.78 -13.08
N LEU A 58 -6.43 6.89 -12.14
CA LEU A 58 -6.00 7.04 -10.74
C LEU A 58 -4.48 6.97 -10.61
N GLU A 59 -3.83 6.05 -11.33
CA GLU A 59 -2.37 5.91 -11.35
C GLU A 59 -1.68 7.14 -11.95
N SER A 60 -2.26 7.78 -12.98
CA SER A 60 -1.72 9.02 -13.53
C SER A 60 -1.71 10.16 -12.50
N VAL A 61 -2.73 10.24 -11.64
CA VAL A 61 -2.80 11.21 -10.55
C VAL A 61 -1.75 10.89 -9.49
N LYS A 62 -1.61 9.61 -9.11
CA LYS A 62 -0.56 9.17 -8.17
C LYS A 62 0.84 9.48 -8.71
N ALA A 63 1.10 9.22 -9.99
CA ALA A 63 2.40 9.47 -10.62
C ALA A 63 2.77 10.96 -10.61
N ALA A 64 1.79 11.85 -10.78
CA ALA A 64 2.00 13.29 -10.66
C ALA A 64 2.35 13.71 -9.21
N LEU A 65 1.69 13.12 -8.21
CA LEU A 65 2.05 13.31 -6.79
C LEU A 65 3.46 12.78 -6.50
N ASP A 66 3.81 11.59 -7.00
CA ASP A 66 5.14 11.00 -6.86
C ASP A 66 6.22 11.95 -7.44
N LYS A 67 6.00 12.47 -8.64
CA LYS A 67 6.91 13.42 -9.30
C LYS A 67 7.08 14.71 -8.51
N ALA A 68 5.99 15.25 -7.96
CA ALA A 68 6.05 16.43 -7.11
C ALA A 68 6.85 16.17 -5.83
N ALA A 69 6.65 15.01 -5.20
CA ALA A 69 7.36 14.62 -3.99
C ALA A 69 8.87 14.41 -4.20
N LEU A 70 9.27 13.88 -5.36
CA LEU A 70 10.69 13.76 -5.75
C LEU A 70 11.35 15.14 -5.91
N SER A 71 10.61 16.12 -6.39
CA SER A 71 11.13 17.49 -6.54
C SER A 71 11.23 18.22 -5.20
N LYS A 72 10.24 18.00 -4.33
CA LYS A 72 10.21 18.55 -2.98
C LYS A 72 9.34 17.66 -2.09
N ALA A 73 9.97 17.03 -1.10
CA ALA A 73 9.25 16.20 -0.14
C ALA A 73 8.13 17.02 0.54
N PRO A 74 6.87 16.57 0.49
CA PRO A 74 5.76 17.30 1.07
C PRO A 74 5.80 17.19 2.59
N LYS A 75 5.81 18.34 3.27
CA LYS A 75 5.75 18.37 4.74
C LYS A 75 4.34 17.97 5.19
N ASN A 76 4.26 17.13 6.23
CA ASN A 76 2.99 16.70 6.85
C ASN A 76 2.04 15.93 5.91
N VAL A 77 2.55 15.35 4.83
CA VAL A 77 1.83 14.45 3.93
C VAL A 77 2.63 13.15 3.79
N PRO A 78 2.57 12.26 4.79
CA PRO A 78 3.44 11.09 4.87
C PRO A 78 3.15 10.01 3.81
N VAL A 79 1.90 9.89 3.34
CA VAL A 79 1.47 8.78 2.48
C VAL A 79 0.43 9.25 1.46
N TRP A 80 0.50 8.73 0.23
CA TRP A 80 -0.56 8.81 -0.76
C TRP A 80 -0.62 7.52 -1.59
N TYR A 81 -1.82 7.08 -1.97
CA TYR A 81 -2.03 5.81 -2.67
C TYR A 81 -3.30 5.80 -3.50
N VAL A 82 -3.38 4.88 -4.46
CA VAL A 82 -4.63 4.56 -5.17
C VAL A 82 -5.46 3.64 -4.29
N ASP A 83 -6.68 4.06 -3.99
CA ASP A 83 -7.69 3.25 -3.31
C ASP A 83 -8.71 2.76 -4.35
N VAL A 84 -8.56 1.50 -4.76
CA VAL A 84 -9.43 0.87 -5.77
C VAL A 84 -10.85 0.62 -5.25
N GLU A 85 -11.03 0.51 -3.93
CA GLU A 85 -12.34 0.31 -3.32
C GLU A 85 -13.11 1.64 -3.25
N ALA A 86 -12.43 2.72 -2.86
CA ALA A 86 -13.03 4.07 -2.88
C ALA A 86 -13.09 4.69 -4.30
N ASN A 87 -12.40 4.09 -5.27
CA ASN A 87 -12.19 4.61 -6.63
C ASN A 87 -11.60 6.04 -6.63
N ARG A 88 -10.59 6.26 -5.79
CA ARG A 88 -9.95 7.58 -5.54
C ARG A 88 -8.45 7.44 -5.31
N VAL A 89 -7.74 8.56 -5.39
CA VAL A 89 -6.39 8.70 -4.82
C VAL A 89 -6.51 9.30 -3.43
N VAL A 90 -6.03 8.61 -2.40
CA VAL A 90 -6.07 9.07 -1.02
C VAL A 90 -4.75 9.75 -0.69
N VAL A 91 -4.83 10.92 -0.05
CA VAL A 91 -3.70 11.68 0.48
C VAL A 91 -3.85 11.77 1.99
N ASN A 92 -3.00 11.05 2.72
CA ASN A 92 -2.94 11.11 4.17
C ASN A 92 -2.11 12.33 4.58
N ALA A 93 -2.71 13.26 5.34
CA ALA A 93 -2.03 14.48 5.75
C ALA A 93 -2.40 14.89 7.19
N ALA A 94 -1.49 15.58 7.87
CA ALA A 94 -1.76 16.11 9.21
C ALA A 94 -2.78 17.26 9.20
N SER A 95 -2.90 17.98 8.07
CA SER A 95 -3.91 19.01 7.86
C SER A 95 -4.39 19.03 6.41
N THR A 96 -5.63 19.48 6.21
CA THR A 96 -6.21 19.67 4.87
C THR A 96 -5.39 20.66 4.04
N SER A 97 -4.94 21.76 4.64
CA SER A 97 -4.11 22.77 3.96
C SER A 97 -2.78 22.22 3.45
N ALA A 98 -2.14 21.28 4.17
CA ALA A 98 -0.92 20.63 3.71
C ALA A 98 -1.18 19.74 2.49
N ALA A 99 -2.27 18.97 2.52
CA ALA A 99 -2.69 18.14 1.39
C ALA A 99 -3.03 18.99 0.16
N GLU A 100 -3.82 20.06 0.33
CA GLU A 100 -4.19 20.97 -0.76
C GLU A 100 -2.96 21.63 -1.41
N ALA A 101 -2.00 22.07 -0.60
CA ALA A 101 -0.76 22.64 -1.10
C ALA A 101 0.04 21.62 -1.92
N PHE A 102 0.12 20.36 -1.46
CA PHE A 102 0.81 19.29 -2.17
C PHE A 102 0.11 18.91 -3.48
N VAL A 103 -1.20 18.70 -3.43
CA VAL A 103 -2.05 18.41 -4.60
C VAL A 103 -1.93 19.51 -5.65
N LYS A 104 -2.00 20.78 -5.23
CA LYS A 104 -1.79 21.93 -6.10
C LYS A 104 -0.39 21.95 -6.73
N ALA A 105 0.65 21.66 -5.95
CA ALA A 105 2.02 21.60 -6.45
C ALA A 105 2.23 20.48 -7.49
N ALA A 106 1.49 19.37 -7.36
CA ALA A 106 1.47 18.28 -8.33
C ALA A 106 0.66 18.60 -9.60
N GLY A 107 -0.06 19.73 -9.64
CA GLY A 107 -0.92 20.09 -10.78
C GLY A 107 -2.10 19.15 -10.97
N VAL A 108 -2.41 18.33 -9.97
CA VAL A 108 -3.58 17.46 -9.96
C VAL A 108 -4.68 18.14 -9.16
N GLY A 109 -5.92 17.95 -9.55
CA GLY A 109 -7.03 18.63 -8.91
C GLY A 109 -8.32 17.82 -8.99
N GLY A 110 -9.28 18.22 -8.14
CA GLY A 110 -10.66 17.81 -8.28
C GLY A 110 -10.97 16.43 -7.71
N ARG A 111 -12.22 16.03 -7.96
CA ARG A 111 -12.96 14.91 -7.35
C ARG A 111 -12.16 13.62 -7.16
N LEU A 112 -11.12 13.35 -7.96
CA LEU A 112 -10.27 12.17 -7.90
C LEU A 112 -9.44 12.02 -6.61
N VAL A 113 -9.12 13.13 -5.93
CA VAL A 113 -8.32 13.09 -4.70
C VAL A 113 -9.22 13.22 -3.47
N THR A 114 -8.99 12.36 -2.48
CA THR A 114 -9.57 12.45 -1.15
C THR A 114 -8.48 12.71 -0.13
N VAL A 115 -8.67 13.76 0.69
CA VAL A 115 -7.78 14.06 1.80
C VAL A 115 -8.27 13.31 3.03
N ALA A 116 -7.42 12.45 3.58
CA ALA A 116 -7.65 11.78 4.84
C ALA A 116 -6.75 12.40 5.92
N ARG A 117 -7.35 12.89 7.01
CA ARG A 117 -6.56 13.39 8.15
C ARG A 117 -5.88 12.21 8.83
N SER A 118 -4.56 12.26 8.97
CA SER A 118 -3.76 11.23 9.61
C SER A 118 -2.71 11.84 10.53
N THR A 119 -2.52 11.21 11.69
CA THR A 119 -1.42 11.50 12.63
C THR A 119 -0.24 10.54 12.44
N GLU A 120 -0.31 9.67 11.43
CA GLU A 120 0.72 8.69 11.15
C GLU A 120 2.04 9.36 10.73
N GLN A 121 3.15 8.81 11.23
CA GLN A 121 4.50 9.23 10.89
C GLN A 121 5.31 7.97 10.56
N PRO A 122 5.11 7.38 9.37
CA PRO A 122 5.85 6.21 8.96
C PRO A 122 7.35 6.52 9.00
N ARG A 123 8.11 5.61 9.59
CA ARG A 123 9.57 5.68 9.65
C ARG A 123 10.13 4.36 9.15
N ALA A 124 11.19 4.42 8.37
CA ALA A 124 11.95 3.23 8.06
C ALA A 124 12.43 2.62 9.38
N LEU A 125 12.15 1.33 9.56
CA LEU A 125 12.81 0.52 10.58
C LEU A 125 14.07 -0.08 9.95
N ALA A 126 15.05 -0.44 10.78
CA ALA A 126 16.19 -1.18 10.29
C ALA A 126 15.73 -2.55 9.78
N ASP A 127 16.27 -2.99 8.64
CA ASP A 127 16.08 -4.35 8.17
C ASP A 127 16.71 -5.34 9.15
N ILE A 128 16.05 -6.47 9.37
CA ILE A 128 16.63 -7.61 10.08
C ILE A 128 17.34 -8.48 9.05
N ARG A 129 18.67 -8.40 9.01
CA ARG A 129 19.47 -9.18 8.05
C ARG A 129 20.37 -10.16 8.80
N GLY A 130 20.46 -11.39 8.31
CA GLY A 130 21.39 -12.38 8.86
C GLY A 130 22.83 -11.85 8.85
N GLY A 131 23.53 -11.99 9.97
CA GLY A 131 24.87 -11.47 10.19
C GLY A 131 24.96 -10.09 10.84
N ASP A 132 23.88 -9.28 10.80
CA ASP A 132 23.87 -7.96 11.45
C ASP A 132 24.17 -8.08 12.94
N ALA A 133 25.02 -7.17 13.44
CA ALA A 133 25.36 -7.14 14.86
C ALA A 133 24.18 -6.63 15.69
N TYR A 134 23.89 -7.32 16.78
CA TYR A 134 23.02 -6.80 17.83
C TYR A 134 23.72 -6.92 19.17
N TYR A 135 23.37 -6.03 20.09
CA TYR A 135 24.08 -5.85 21.35
C TYR A 135 23.13 -6.15 22.49
N MET A 136 23.59 -6.97 23.43
CA MET A 136 22.82 -7.31 24.62
C MET A 136 23.49 -6.63 25.80
N ASN A 137 22.77 -5.77 26.51
CA ASN A 137 23.30 -5.08 27.67
C ASN A 137 23.20 -5.99 28.92
N PRO A 138 24.27 -6.20 29.73
CA PRO A 138 25.67 -5.74 29.58
C PRO A 138 26.59 -6.74 28.86
N SER A 139 26.03 -7.81 28.31
CA SER A 139 26.69 -9.10 28.13
C SER A 139 27.40 -9.36 26.78
N GLY A 140 27.27 -8.51 25.76
CA GLY A 140 28.11 -8.62 24.56
C GLY A 140 27.42 -8.37 23.22
N ARG A 141 28.13 -8.71 22.14
CA ARG A 141 27.71 -8.57 20.74
C ARG A 141 27.50 -9.96 20.13
N CYS A 142 26.32 -10.22 19.58
CA CYS A 142 26.05 -11.38 18.74
C CYS A 142 25.62 -10.94 17.33
N SER A 143 25.31 -11.91 16.48
CA SER A 143 24.76 -11.68 15.15
C SER A 143 23.35 -12.25 15.02
N VAL A 144 22.53 -11.53 14.26
CA VAL A 144 21.23 -12.01 13.78
C VAL A 144 21.44 -13.29 12.96
N GLY A 145 20.62 -14.32 13.18
CA GLY A 145 20.61 -15.53 12.35
C GLY A 145 19.70 -15.35 11.15
N PHE A 146 18.39 -15.49 11.37
CA PHE A 146 17.37 -15.33 10.32
C PHE A 146 16.20 -14.50 10.83
N ALA A 147 15.66 -13.62 9.99
CA ALA A 147 14.38 -12.98 10.27
C ALA A 147 13.28 -14.03 10.32
N VAL A 148 12.41 -13.95 11.33
CA VAL A 148 11.28 -14.86 11.51
C VAL A 148 10.02 -14.10 11.91
N THR A 149 8.87 -14.70 11.62
CA THR A 149 7.57 -14.21 12.07
C THR A 149 6.85 -15.31 12.85
N ARG A 150 6.12 -14.91 13.89
CA ARG A 150 5.20 -15.76 14.63
C ARG A 150 3.86 -15.04 14.77
N GLY A 151 2.90 -15.37 13.90
CA GLY A 151 1.70 -14.57 13.75
C GLY A 151 2.04 -13.16 13.28
N THR A 152 1.56 -12.13 13.98
CA THR A 152 1.88 -10.71 13.73
C THR A 152 3.17 -10.24 14.40
N GLN A 153 3.84 -11.11 15.18
CA GLN A 153 5.09 -10.77 15.84
C GLN A 153 6.27 -11.00 14.90
N HIS A 154 7.03 -9.93 14.65
CA HIS A 154 8.28 -9.97 13.89
C HIS A 154 9.48 -10.12 14.84
N GLY A 155 10.54 -10.78 14.39
CA GLY A 155 11.79 -10.91 15.15
C GLY A 155 12.88 -11.62 14.37
N PHE A 156 13.89 -12.13 15.09
CA PHE A 156 14.94 -12.98 14.51
C PHE A 156 15.31 -14.13 15.43
N VAL A 157 15.80 -15.21 14.84
CA VAL A 157 16.46 -16.30 15.58
C VAL A 157 17.95 -16.02 15.74
N THR A 158 18.52 -16.44 16.86
CA THR A 158 19.93 -16.30 17.21
C THR A 158 20.36 -17.46 18.12
N ALA A 159 21.63 -17.51 18.52
CA ALA A 159 22.14 -18.57 19.39
C ALA A 159 21.60 -18.43 20.82
N GLY A 160 21.22 -19.55 21.44
CA GLY A 160 20.65 -19.54 22.80
C GLY A 160 21.58 -19.00 23.89
N HIS A 161 22.91 -19.01 23.68
CA HIS A 161 23.85 -18.47 24.64
C HIS A 161 23.95 -16.94 24.62
N CYS A 162 23.36 -16.27 23.61
CA CYS A 162 23.44 -14.81 23.49
C CYS A 162 22.60 -14.10 24.57
N GLY A 163 21.47 -14.69 25.02
CA GLY A 163 20.64 -14.07 26.04
C GLY A 163 19.67 -15.03 26.71
N ARG A 164 19.01 -14.55 27.77
CA ARG A 164 17.89 -15.23 28.42
C ARG A 164 16.60 -14.51 28.05
N VAL A 165 15.45 -15.13 28.33
CA VAL A 165 14.16 -14.45 28.20
C VAL A 165 14.19 -13.15 29.03
N GLY A 166 13.84 -12.03 28.39
CA GLY A 166 13.90 -10.70 29.00
C GLY A 166 15.21 -9.93 28.78
N THR A 167 16.23 -10.53 28.16
CA THR A 167 17.44 -9.79 27.74
C THR A 167 17.07 -8.74 26.68
N THR A 168 17.32 -7.46 26.97
CA THR A 168 17.12 -6.37 26.02
C THR A 168 18.24 -6.33 24.97
N THR A 169 17.86 -6.15 23.71
CA THR A 169 18.72 -6.06 22.52
C THR A 169 18.57 -4.74 21.81
#